data_AF-A0A2U0SJ57-F1
#
_entry.id   AF-A0A2U0SJ57-F1
#
_cell.length_a   1.000
_cell.length_b   1.000
_cell.length_c   1.000
_cell.angle_alpha   90.00
_cell.angle_beta   90.00
_cell.angle_gamma   90.00
#
_symmetry.space_group_name_H-M   'P 1'
#
loop_
_entity.id
_entity.type
_entity.pdbx_description
1 polymer ?
#
loop_
_entity_poly.entity_id
_entity_poly.type
_entity_poly.pdbx_seq_one_letter_code
_entity_poly.pdbx_strand_id
1 'polypeptide(L)' 'MTIDGDWFAVVRNGEGAYAIWPAGQPVPAGWSATGHEGDADSCSGYVDAHWTAMQSRGG' A
#
# COMPACT_ATOMS: atom_id res chain seq x y z
N MET A 1 17.86 -15.90 -3.02
CA MET A 1 17.55 -14.55 -3.53
C MET A 1 16.42 -14.03 -2.66
N THR A 2 16.77 -13.55 -1.47
CA THR A 2 15.85 -12.86 -0.57
C THR A 2 16.16 -11.39 -0.80
N ILE A 3 15.18 -10.62 -1.27
CA ILE A 3 15.39 -9.19 -1.54
C ILE A 3 15.54 -8.50 -0.18
N ASP A 4 16.79 -8.17 0.12
CA ASP A 4 17.26 -7.33 1.21
C ASP A 4 16.84 -5.88 0.90
N GLY A 5 15.94 -5.30 1.69
CA GLY A 5 15.79 -3.85 1.79
C GLY A 5 14.95 -3.09 0.76
N ASP A 6 14.04 -3.73 0.01
CA ASP A 6 13.11 -2.97 -0.84
C ASP A 6 12.06 -2.27 0.05
N TRP A 7 12.14 -0.95 0.10
CA TRP A 7 11.18 -0.11 0.82
C TRP A 7 9.98 0.12 -0.10
N PHE A 8 8.78 -0.11 0.42
CA PHE A 8 7.54 0.07 -0.31
C PHE A 8 6.78 1.25 0.26
N ALA A 9 5.98 1.89 -0.58
CA ALA A 9 5.03 2.92 -0.24
C ALA A 9 3.62 2.42 -0.56
N VAL A 10 2.67 2.70 0.32
CA VAL A 10 1.27 2.47 0.02
C VAL A 10 0.78 3.65 -0.81
N VAL A 11 0.21 3.34 -1.97
CA VAL A 11 -0.41 4.31 -2.87
C VAL A 11 -1.91 4.05 -2.94
N ARG A 12 -2.68 5.09 -3.19
CA ARG A 12 -4.12 5.01 -3.44
C ARG A 12 -4.47 5.68 -4.75
N ASN A 13 -5.49 5.18 -5.43
CA ASN A 13 -6.04 5.83 -6.61
C ASN A 13 -7.31 6.66 -6.26
N GLY A 14 -7.82 7.40 -7.23
CA GLY A 14 -9.06 8.18 -7.09
C GLY A 14 -10.34 7.35 -6.92
N GLU A 15 -10.26 6.03 -7.15
CA GLU A 15 -11.36 5.09 -6.96
C GLU A 15 -11.38 4.51 -5.52
N GLY A 16 -10.39 4.88 -4.70
CA GLY A 16 -10.27 4.44 -3.31
C GLY A 16 -9.50 3.14 -3.13
N ALA A 17 -9.00 2.52 -4.20
CA ALA A 17 -8.19 1.31 -4.13
C ALA A 17 -6.77 1.62 -3.62
N TYR A 18 -6.25 0.72 -2.77
CA TYR A 18 -4.89 0.78 -2.26
C TYR A 18 -4.01 -0.24 -2.98
N ALA A 19 -2.76 0.12 -3.25
CA ALA A 19 -1.75 -0.76 -3.80
C ALA A 19 -0.40 -0.50 -3.11
N ILE A 20 0.44 -1.53 -3.08
CA ILE A 20 1.83 -1.43 -2.60
C ILE A 20 2.71 -1.13 -3.82
N TRP A 21 3.50 -0.07 -3.72
CA TRP A 21 4.38 0.39 -4.80
C TRP A 21 5.82 0.52 -4.30
N PRO A 22 6.84 0.14 -5.06
CA PRO A 22 8.23 0.31 -4.63
C PRO A 22 8.57 1.79 -4.44
N ALA A 23 9.06 2.17 -3.26
CA ALA A 23 9.37 3.56 -2.90
C ALA A 23 10.53 4.13 -3.73
N GLY A 24 11.37 3.26 -4.30
CA GLY A 24 12.43 3.65 -5.24
C GLY A 24 11.94 4.06 -6.63
N GLN A 25 10.64 3.92 -6.94
CA GLN A 25 10.08 4.20 -8.25
C GLN A 25 9.06 5.35 -8.18
N PRO A 26 9.03 6.28 -9.17
CA PRO A 26 8.02 7.34 -9.19
C PRO A 26 6.60 6.76 -9.20
N VAL A 27 5.72 7.40 -8.43
CA VAL A 27 4.31 7.01 -8.34
C VAL A 27 3.64 7.26 -9.70
N PRO A 28 2.87 6.28 -10.24
CA PRO A 28 2.22 6.41 -11.52
C PRO A 28 1.14 7.50 -11.52
N ALA A 29 0.89 8.09 -12.69
CA ALA A 29 -0.16 9.10 -12.84
C ALA A 29 -1.54 8.55 -12.45
N GLY A 30 -2.30 9.32 -11.69
CA GLY A 30 -3.60 8.91 -11.14
C GLY A 30 -3.53 8.16 -9.81
N TRP A 31 -2.31 7.88 -9.31
CA TRP A 31 -2.06 7.35 -7.98
C TRP A 31 -1.44 8.42 -7.07
N SER A 32 -1.59 8.25 -5.78
CA SER A 32 -1.07 9.17 -4.77
C SER A 32 -0.57 8.37 -3.57
N ALA A 33 0.65 8.67 -3.10
CA ALA A 33 1.18 8.08 -1.88
C ALA A 33 0.29 8.44 -0.69
N THR A 34 0.00 7.46 0.16
CA THR A 34 -0.75 7.68 1.40
C THR A 34 0.12 8.28 2.50
N GLY A 35 1.45 8.26 2.31
CA GLY A 35 2.45 8.64 3.32
C GLY A 35 2.86 7.48 4.23
N HIS A 36 2.34 6.26 4.00
CA HIS A 36 2.82 5.06 4.69
C HIS A 36 3.87 4.36 3.82
N GLU A 37 5.05 4.14 4.39
CA GLU A 37 6.16 3.47 3.73
C GLU A 37 6.87 2.53 4.70
N GLY A 38 7.33 1.38 4.23
CA GLY A 38 7.95 0.35 5.04
C GLY A 38 8.27 -0.91 4.23
N ASP A 39 8.62 -1.99 4.92
CA ASP A 39 8.73 -3.30 4.30
C ASP A 39 7.37 -3.81 3.77
N ALA A 40 7.43 -4.87 2.96
CA ALA A 40 6.25 -5.45 2.34
C ALA A 40 5.19 -5.89 3.37
N ASP A 41 5.61 -6.47 4.49
CA ASP A 41 4.72 -6.91 5.57
C ASP A 41 4.03 -5.71 6.23
N SER A 42 4.77 -4.67 6.62
CA SER A 42 4.19 -3.43 7.17
C SER A 42 3.20 -2.77 6.21
N CYS A 43 3.58 -2.62 4.94
CA CYS A 43 2.69 -2.04 3.92
C CYS A 43 1.44 -2.88 3.69
N SER A 44 1.56 -4.22 3.65
CA SER A 44 0.41 -5.11 3.51
C SER A 44 -0.53 -5.04 4.71
N GLY A 45 0.00 -4.96 5.93
CA GLY A 45 -0.79 -4.79 7.14
C GLY A 45 -1.53 -3.45 7.17
N TYR A 46 -0.91 -2.38 6.70
CA TYR A 46 -1.58 -1.08 6.53
C TYR A 46 -2.72 -1.16 5.52
N VAL A 47 -2.48 -1.77 4.35
CA VAL A 47 -3.52 -1.95 3.33
C VAL A 47 -4.68 -2.79 3.86
N ASP A 48 -4.41 -3.90 4.55
CA ASP A 48 -5.44 -4.75 5.16
C ASP A 48 -6.24 -3.96 6.20
N ALA A 49 -5.58 -3.28 7.14
CA ALA A 49 -6.27 -2.50 8.16
C ALA A 49 -7.15 -1.37 7.58
N HIS A 50 -6.68 -0.69 6.52
CA HIS A 50 -7.39 0.43 5.90
C HIS A 50 -8.46 0.01 4.87
N TRP A 51 -8.28 -1.12 4.18
CA TRP A 51 -9.22 -1.65 3.18
C TRP A 51 -10.31 -2.53 3.82
N THR A 52 -9.97 -3.30 4.86
CA THR A 52 -10.90 -4.17 5.59
C THR A 52 -11.97 -3.39 6.35
N ALA A 53 -11.76 -2.10 6.62
CA ALA A 53 -12.82 -1.18 7.09
C ALA A 53 -14.02 -1.08 6.13
N MET A 54 -13.88 -1.50 4.86
CA MET A 54 -14.99 -1.61 3.90
C MET A 54 -15.57 -3.03 3.75
N GLN A 55 -14.92 -4.08 4.27
CA GLN A 55 -15.38 -5.48 4.16
C GLN A 55 -15.93 -6.09 5.45
N SER A 56 -15.78 -5.45 6.61
CA SER A 56 -16.33 -5.95 7.87
C SER A 56 -17.71 -5.34 8.20
N ARG A 57 -18.73 -5.75 7.44
CA ARG A 57 -20.11 -5.95 7.93
C ARG A 57 -20.58 -7.39 7.65
N GLY A 58 -19.69 -8.36 7.80
CA GLY A 58 -19.98 -9.77 7.67
C GLY A 58 -19.41 -10.55 8.84
N GLY A 59 -20.16 -10.57 9.95
CA GLY A 59 -19.93 -11.38 11.14
C GLY A 59 -21.21 -11.38 11.97
#